data_AF-A0A9E4BBS3-F1
#
_entry.id   AF-A0A9E4BBS3-F1
#
_cell.length_a   1.000
_cell.length_b   1.000
_cell.length_c   1.000
_cell.angle_alpha   90.00
_cell.angle_beta   90.00
_cell.angle_gamma   90.00
#
_symmetry.space_group_name_H-M   'P 1'
#
loop_
_entity.id
_entity.type
_entity.pdbx_description
1 polymer ?
#
loop_
_entity_poly.entity_id
_entity_poly.type
_entity_poly.pdbx_seq_one_letter_code
_entity_poly.pdbx_strand_id
1 'polypeptide(L)'
;MDDDTPAPTLVPTPDGGIQMEWHTLGVELEIGLLCDAELEVSFEDLHGAEEPFDGVLSYDVTRLRQFMQLLASRARSNMRDAVRNG
;
A
#
# COMPACT_ATOMS: atom_id res chain seq x y z
N MET A 1 0.90 -2.97 11.98
CA MET A 1 0.69 -1.68 11.30
C MET A 1 0.62 -0.63 12.40
N ASP A 2 1.21 0.53 12.16
CA ASP A 2 1.20 1.67 13.09
C ASP A 2 -0.17 2.35 13.01
N ASP A 3 -0.68 2.95 14.09
CA ASP A 3 -2.00 3.61 14.12
C ASP A 3 -2.08 4.77 13.11
N ASP A 4 -0.92 5.31 12.72
CA ASP A 4 -0.80 6.39 11.74
C ASP A 4 -0.88 5.93 10.27
N THR A 5 -0.86 4.62 9.98
CA THR A 5 -0.96 4.15 8.59
C THR A 5 -2.42 4.22 8.14
N PRO A 6 -2.74 4.86 7.00
CA PRO A 6 -4.12 4.93 6.51
C PRO A 6 -4.71 3.53 6.35
N ALA A 7 -5.99 3.37 6.70
CA ALA A 7 -6.71 2.13 6.39
C ALA A 7 -6.87 1.99 4.86
N PRO A 8 -6.78 0.76 4.31
CA PRO A 8 -7.11 0.53 2.92
C PRO A 8 -8.61 0.70 2.69
N THR A 9 -8.97 0.96 1.43
CA THR A 9 -10.29 0.64 0.92
C THR A 9 -10.35 -0.87 0.63
N LEU A 10 -11.48 -1.51 0.96
CA LEU A 10 -11.75 -2.90 0.59
C LEU A 10 -12.70 -2.94 -0.59
N VAL A 11 -12.28 -3.56 -1.69
CA VAL A 11 -13.02 -3.64 -2.95
C VAL A 11 -13.29 -5.11 -3.30
N PRO A 12 -14.54 -5.52 -3.55
CA PRO A 12 -14.82 -6.86 -4.08
C PRO A 12 -14.26 -7.02 -5.49
N THR A 13 -13.64 -8.17 -5.78
CA THR A 13 -13.14 -8.48 -7.12
C THR A 13 -14.19 -9.25 -7.94
N PRO A 14 -14.15 -9.19 -9.29
CA PRO A 14 -15.13 -9.86 -10.15
C PRO A 14 -15.20 -11.40 -10.00
N ASP A 15 -14.12 -12.02 -9.54
CA ASP A 15 -14.02 -13.45 -9.27
C ASP A 15 -14.48 -13.85 -7.85
N GLY A 16 -15.00 -12.89 -7.08
CA GLY A 16 -15.56 -13.12 -5.74
C GLY A 16 -14.55 -13.00 -4.59
N GLY A 17 -13.35 -12.49 -4.86
CA GLY A 17 -12.34 -12.13 -3.87
C GLY A 17 -12.48 -10.71 -3.31
N ILE A 18 -11.42 -10.27 -2.62
CA ILE A 18 -11.30 -8.93 -2.04
C ILE A 18 -9.91 -8.38 -2.36
N GLN A 19 -9.88 -7.12 -2.79
CA GLN A 19 -8.69 -6.30 -2.95
C GLN A 19 -8.62 -5.26 -1.84
N MET A 20 -7.41 -5.02 -1.33
CA MET A 20 -7.08 -3.88 -0.48
C MET A 20 -6.37 -2.83 -1.33
N GLU A 21 -6.81 -1.58 -1.28
CA GLU A 21 -6.19 -0.50 -2.07
C GLU A 21 -5.96 0.79 -1.25
N TRP A 22 -4.87 1.48 -1.57
CA TRP A 22 -4.51 2.80 -1.07
C TRP A 22 -4.18 3.71 -2.25
N HIS A 23 -4.99 4.74 -2.45
CA HIS A 23 -4.73 5.82 -3.42
C HIS A 23 -4.57 7.13 -2.64
N THR A 24 -3.46 7.26 -1.91
CA THR A 24 -3.25 8.37 -0.96
C THR A 24 -1.78 8.67 -0.74
N LEU A 25 -1.48 9.91 -0.31
CA LEU A 25 -0.12 10.35 0.02
C LEU A 25 0.88 10.12 -1.13
N GLY A 26 0.41 10.23 -2.38
CA GLY A 26 1.20 9.99 -3.59
C GLY A 26 1.63 8.53 -3.77
N VAL A 27 0.93 7.58 -3.14
CA VAL A 27 1.10 6.14 -3.30
C VAL A 27 -0.18 5.58 -3.91
N GLU A 28 -0.01 4.80 -4.97
CA GLU A 28 -1.01 3.88 -5.51
C GLU A 28 -0.55 2.46 -5.13
N LEU A 29 -1.28 1.76 -4.27
CA LEU A 29 -0.95 0.40 -3.85
C LEU A 29 -2.21 -0.45 -3.86
N GLU A 30 -2.19 -1.52 -4.64
CA GLU A 30 -3.26 -2.53 -4.72
C GLU A 30 -2.70 -3.89 -4.29
N ILE A 31 -3.47 -4.60 -3.47
CA ILE A 31 -3.14 -5.95 -2.98
C ILE A 31 -4.37 -6.83 -3.13
N GLY A 32 -4.36 -7.72 -4.11
CA GLY A 32 -5.32 -8.80 -4.27
C GLY A 32 -4.85 -10.08 -3.58
N LEU A 33 -5.75 -10.78 -2.89
CA LEU A 33 -5.48 -12.13 -2.40
C LEU A 33 -5.83 -13.14 -3.49
N LEU A 34 -4.82 -13.89 -3.94
CA LEU A 34 -5.02 -15.04 -4.82
C LEU A 34 -5.16 -16.33 -3.98
N CYS A 35 -5.34 -17.46 -4.67
CA CYS A 35 -5.31 -18.78 -4.04
C CYS A 35 -3.90 -19.12 -3.49
N ASP A 36 -3.80 -20.12 -2.62
CA ASP A 36 -2.53 -20.69 -2.15
C ASP A 36 -1.52 -19.70 -1.54
N ALA A 37 -2.03 -18.64 -0.88
CA ALA A 37 -1.24 -17.61 -0.21
C ALA A 37 -0.37 -16.76 -1.16
N GLU A 38 -0.77 -16.65 -2.42
CA GLU A 38 -0.21 -15.68 -3.37
C GLU A 38 -0.95 -14.34 -3.27
N LEU A 39 -0.21 -13.25 -3.48
CA LEU A 39 -0.70 -11.89 -3.49
C LEU A 39 -0.43 -11.29 -4.86
N GLU A 40 -1.46 -10.81 -5.54
CA GLU A 40 -1.29 -9.91 -6.68
C GLU A 40 -1.04 -8.51 -6.13
N VAL A 41 0.08 -7.88 -6.49
CA VAL A 41 0.46 -6.56 -5.97
C VAL A 41 0.81 -5.63 -7.12
N SER A 42 0.15 -4.48 -7.15
CA SER A 42 0.50 -3.34 -8.00
C SER A 42 0.90 -2.16 -7.11
N PHE A 43 1.96 -1.46 -7.47
CA PHE A 43 2.49 -0.33 -6.73
C PHE A 43 3.06 0.73 -7.67
N GLU A 44 2.63 1.97 -7.48
CA GLU A 44 3.23 3.16 -8.07
C GLU A 44 3.45 4.25 -7.02
N ASP A 45 4.60 4.93 -7.12
CA ASP A 45 4.93 6.09 -6.30
C ASP A 45 5.03 7.36 -7.15
N LEU A 46 4.12 8.31 -6.93
CA LEU A 46 4.09 9.58 -7.64
C LEU A 46 5.30 10.49 -7.32
N HIS A 47 6.04 10.21 -6.24
CA HIS A 47 7.22 10.98 -5.86
C HIS A 47 8.54 10.27 -6.25
N GLY A 48 8.48 9.06 -6.82
CA GLY A 48 9.64 8.32 -7.34
C GLY A 48 10.68 7.91 -6.28
N ALA A 49 10.28 7.71 -5.03
CA ALA A 49 11.16 7.17 -3.98
C ALA A 49 11.34 5.66 -4.11
N GLU A 50 10.36 4.96 -4.70
CA GLU A 50 10.40 3.54 -5.02
C GLU A 50 10.04 3.32 -6.49
N GLU A 51 10.67 2.32 -7.12
CA GLU A 51 10.35 1.92 -8.50
C GLU A 51 8.96 1.27 -8.56
N PRO A 52 8.20 1.49 -9.65
CA PRO A 52 6.93 0.80 -9.88
C PRO A 52 7.09 -0.72 -9.83
N PHE A 53 6.05 -1.39 -9.35
CA PHE A 53 5.99 -2.84 -9.29
C PHE A 53 4.60 -3.34 -9.69
N ASP A 54 4.56 -4.37 -10.52
CA ASP A 54 3.35 -5.11 -10.87
C ASP A 54 3.73 -6.59 -10.94
N GLY A 55 3.10 -7.41 -10.10
CA GLY A 55 3.30 -8.86 -10.14
C GLY A 55 2.82 -9.60 -8.90
N VAL A 56 3.10 -10.90 -8.90
CA VAL A 56 2.70 -11.81 -7.82
C VAL A 56 3.80 -11.96 -6.78
N LEU A 57 3.46 -11.78 -5.51
CA LEU A 57 4.29 -12.09 -4.35
C LEU A 57 3.74 -13.34 -3.66
N SER A 58 4.61 -14.26 -3.27
CA SER A 58 4.24 -15.43 -2.47
C SER A 58 4.92 -15.35 -1.10
N TYR A 59 5.95 -16.18 -0.87
CA TYR A 59 6.64 -16.27 0.42
C TYR A 59 7.54 -15.07 0.72
N ASP A 60 8.10 -14.44 -0.30
CA ASP A 60 8.91 -13.23 -0.15
C ASP A 60 8.07 -11.97 -0.28
N VAL A 61 7.64 -11.45 0.86
CA VAL A 61 6.88 -10.19 0.97
C VAL A 61 7.77 -8.99 1.28
N THR A 62 9.09 -9.07 1.01
CA THR A 62 10.03 -7.97 1.29
C THR A 62 9.63 -6.70 0.54
N ARG A 63 9.24 -6.83 -0.74
CA ARG A 63 8.73 -5.71 -1.55
C ARG A 63 7.49 -5.08 -0.94
N LEU A 64 6.49 -5.89 -0.61
CA LEU A 64 5.26 -5.40 0.03
C LEU A 64 5.57 -4.66 1.35
N ARG A 65 6.50 -5.18 2.16
CA ARG A 65 6.93 -4.50 3.38
C ARG A 65 7.53 -3.12 3.10
N GLN A 66 8.34 -2.98 2.05
CA GLN A 66 8.92 -1.69 1.66
C GLN A 66 7.84 -0.69 1.28
N PHE A 67 6.86 -1.10 0.49
CA PHE A 67 5.72 -0.25 0.09
C PHE A 67 4.92 0.23 1.30
N MET A 68 4.59 -0.69 2.21
CA MET A 68 3.87 -0.36 3.45
C MET A 68 4.68 0.58 4.36
N GLN A 69 6.00 0.43 4.40
CA GLN A 69 6.88 1.31 5.17
C GLN A 69 6.94 2.71 4.58
N LEU A 70 7.00 2.84 3.24
CA LEU A 70 6.93 4.12 2.56
C LEU A 70 5.61 4.83 2.88
N LEU A 71 4.48 4.15 2.69
CA LEU A 71 3.16 4.70 2.99
C LEU A 71 3.05 5.19 4.45
N ALA A 72 3.46 4.35 5.41
CA ALA A 72 3.45 4.70 6.82
C ALA A 72 4.36 5.91 7.13
N SER A 73 5.52 6.00 6.47
CA SER A 73 6.44 7.13 6.65
C SER A 73 5.83 8.46 6.20
N ARG A 74 5.09 8.45 5.09
CA ARG A 74 4.42 9.65 4.57
C ARG A 74 3.27 10.08 5.45
N ALA A 75 2.52 9.12 5.99
CA ALA A 75 1.42 9.43 6.88
C ALA A 75 1.90 10.14 8.16
N ARG A 76 3.01 9.65 8.75
CA ARG A 76 3.65 10.31 9.89
C ARG A 76 4.18 11.71 9.57
N SER A 77 4.80 11.89 8.40
CA SER A 77 5.28 13.22 7.98
C SER A 77 4.12 14.20 7.82
N ASN A 78 3.04 13.78 7.14
CA ASN A 78 1.85 14.61 6.95
C ASN A 78 1.18 14.99 8.28
N MET A 79 1.10 14.05 9.24
CA MET A 79 0.57 14.34 10.58
C MET A 79 1.42 15.37 11.33
N ARG A 80 2.75 15.27 11.26
CA ARG A 80 3.66 16.25 11.90
C ARG A 80 3.50 17.64 11.30
N ASP A 81 3.33 17.74 9.99
CA ASP A 81 3.13 19.01 9.30
C ASP A 81 1.77 19.63 9.64
N ALA A 82 0.72 18.83 9.79
CA ALA A 82 -0.59 19.31 10.22
C ALA A 82 -0.56 19.87 11.65
N VAL A 83 0.14 19.22 12.58
CA VAL A 83 0.29 19.69 13.96
C VAL A 83 1.11 20.98 14.05
N ARG A 84 2.11 21.16 13.18
CA ARG A 84 2.99 22.35 13.19
C ARG A 84 2.33 23.60 12.61
N ASN A 85 1.32 23.44 11.76
CA ASN A 85 0.68 24.54 11.01
C ASN A 85 -0.72 24.93 11.52
N GLY A 86 -1.20 24.34 12.62
CA GLY A 86 -2.47 24.67 13.29
C GLY A 86 -2.25 25.47 14.58
#